data_AF-A0A2M8CTL7-F1
#
_entry.id   AF-A0A2M8CTL7-F1
#
_cell.length_a   1.000
_cell.length_b   1.000
_cell.length_c   1.000
_cell.angle_alpha   90.00
_cell.angle_beta   90.00
_cell.angle_gamma   90.00
#
_symmetry.space_group_name_H-M   'P 1'
#
loop_
_entity.id
_entity.type
_entity.pdbx_description
1 polymer ?
#
loop_
_entity_poly.entity_id
_entity_poly.type
_entity_poly.pdbx_seq_one_letter_code
_entity_poly.pdbx_strand_id
1 'polypeptide(L)'
;MPPERLAFVESHTLLAGENAPAPEAATVTPAPAPTESATTVKGKTTFGELLDWGVPQAVIEKLIGAPLPDPAMTVKDYATANGLDFETLRPALQAEVDN
;
A
#
# COMPACT_ATOMS: atom_id res chain seq x y z
N MET A 1 -2.81 -10.15 -35.85
CA MET A 1 -2.54 -10.60 -34.47
C MET A 1 -2.51 -12.12 -34.49
N PRO A 2 -1.33 -12.75 -34.46
CA PRO A 2 -1.12 -14.14 -34.87
C PRO A 2 -1.59 -15.19 -33.82
N PRO A 3 -2.09 -16.36 -34.27
CA PRO A 3 -2.86 -17.36 -33.49
C PRO A 3 -2.05 -18.29 -32.55
N GLU A 4 -0.80 -17.96 -32.23
CA GLU A 4 0.14 -18.93 -31.62
C GLU A 4 -0.09 -19.21 -30.12
N ARG A 5 -0.93 -18.43 -29.43
CA ARG A 5 -1.20 -18.62 -27.99
C ARG A 5 -2.16 -19.77 -27.65
N LEU A 6 -2.94 -20.26 -28.62
CA LEU A 6 -3.93 -21.33 -28.36
C LEU A 6 -3.29 -22.72 -28.25
N ALA A 7 -2.21 -23.00 -28.98
CA ALA A 7 -1.53 -24.29 -28.93
C ALA A 7 -0.77 -24.54 -27.60
N PHE A 8 -0.32 -23.47 -26.93
CA PHE A 8 0.48 -23.59 -25.71
C PHE A 8 -0.36 -23.99 -24.48
N VAL A 9 -1.63 -23.58 -24.42
CA VAL A 9 -2.52 -23.89 -23.28
C VAL A 9 -2.95 -25.35 -23.28
N GLU A 10 -3.03 -25.99 -24.46
CA GLU A 10 -3.49 -27.37 -24.59
C GLU A 10 -2.42 -28.41 -24.17
N SER A 11 -1.13 -28.04 -24.22
CA SER A 11 -0.03 -28.93 -23.82
C SER A 11 0.34 -28.85 -22.33
N HIS A 12 -0.19 -27.86 -21.59
CA HIS A 12 0.18 -27.58 -20.19
C HIS A 12 -1.00 -27.59 -19.22
N THR A 13 -2.10 -28.26 -19.55
CA THR A 13 -3.20 -28.48 -18.60
C THR A 13 -3.87 -29.84 -18.82
N LEU A 14 -3.24 -30.92 -18.32
CA LEU A 14 -3.88 -31.88 -17.41
C LEU A 14 -2.92 -33.03 -17.05
N LEU A 15 -2.70 -33.28 -15.77
CA LEU A 15 -2.86 -34.63 -15.25
C LEU A 15 -3.24 -34.59 -13.76
N ALA A 16 -4.41 -35.14 -13.48
CA ALA A 16 -4.96 -35.39 -12.15
C ALA A 16 -4.05 -36.35 -11.36
N GLY A 17 -3.69 -35.94 -10.15
CA GLY A 17 -3.12 -36.80 -9.12
C GLY A 17 -4.03 -36.78 -7.90
N GLU A 18 -4.92 -37.76 -7.81
CA GLU A 18 -5.70 -38.06 -6.62
C GLU A 18 -4.79 -38.66 -5.54
N ASN A 19 -4.72 -38.00 -4.36
CA ASN A 19 -4.30 -38.64 -3.12
C ASN A 19 -5.04 -38.05 -1.90
N ALA A 20 -5.40 -38.95 -0.99
CA ALA A 20 -6.41 -38.93 0.09
C ALA A 20 -6.19 -37.90 1.26
N PRO A 21 -7.16 -37.74 2.20
CA PRO A 21 -7.27 -36.56 3.07
C PRO A 21 -6.53 -36.64 4.43
N ALA A 22 -5.99 -35.48 4.87
CA ALA A 22 -5.56 -35.03 6.23
C ALA A 22 -4.47 -35.84 6.99
N PRO A 23 -3.53 -35.22 7.75
CA PRO A 23 -3.69 -34.01 8.58
C PRO A 23 -2.50 -33.00 8.58
N GLU A 24 -2.72 -31.87 9.29
CA GLU A 24 -1.74 -30.93 9.90
C GLU A 24 -0.98 -29.89 9.05
N ALA A 25 -1.36 -28.63 9.30
CA ALA A 25 -0.53 -27.46 9.58
C ALA A 25 0.83 -27.30 8.87
N ALA A 26 0.84 -26.43 7.86
CA ALA A 26 1.90 -25.43 7.69
C ALA A 26 1.34 -24.21 6.95
N THR A 27 1.10 -23.15 7.72
CA THR A 27 0.95 -21.79 7.22
C THR A 27 2.21 -21.42 6.44
N VAL A 28 2.14 -21.40 5.12
CA VAL A 28 3.03 -20.55 4.33
C VAL A 28 2.17 -19.41 3.82
N THR A 29 1.94 -18.45 4.72
CA THR A 29 1.69 -17.06 4.34
C THR A 29 2.81 -16.69 3.38
N PRO A 30 2.54 -16.39 2.09
CA PRO A 30 3.54 -15.67 1.31
C PRO A 30 3.75 -14.35 2.05
N ALA A 31 4.93 -14.21 2.64
CA ALA A 31 5.40 -12.95 3.17
C ALA A 31 5.16 -11.89 2.09
N PRO A 32 4.45 -10.79 2.37
CA PRO A 32 4.35 -9.70 1.40
C PRO A 32 5.78 -9.20 1.20
N ALA A 33 6.30 -9.35 -0.01
CA ALA A 33 7.53 -8.71 -0.43
C ALA A 33 7.29 -7.19 -0.40
N PRO A 34 8.01 -6.40 0.41
CA PRO A 34 7.97 -4.95 0.29
C PRO A 34 9.06 -4.56 -0.72
N THR A 35 8.70 -4.60 -1.98
CA THR A 35 9.38 -3.91 -3.07
C THR A 35 8.35 -2.93 -3.62
N GLU A 36 8.53 -1.62 -3.70
CA GLU A 36 9.67 -0.73 -3.60
C GLU A 36 9.08 0.67 -3.38
N SER A 37 9.38 1.32 -2.24
CA SER A 37 9.45 2.78 -2.04
C SER A 37 9.49 3.08 -0.54
N ALA A 38 10.68 2.97 0.05
CA ALA A 38 10.87 3.17 1.49
C ALA A 38 10.81 4.66 1.92
N THR A 39 9.99 5.49 1.29
CA THR A 39 9.61 6.82 1.79
C THR A 39 8.60 6.65 2.92
N THR A 40 9.12 6.31 4.10
CA THR A 40 8.29 6.18 5.30
C THR A 40 7.78 7.54 5.74
N VAL A 41 6.46 7.74 5.72
CA VAL A 41 5.77 8.85 6.38
C VAL A 41 6.09 8.76 7.88
N LYS A 42 6.87 9.73 8.36
CA LYS A 42 7.20 9.91 9.78
C LYS A 42 6.51 11.16 10.28
N GLY A 43 6.47 11.34 11.60
CA GLY A 43 5.90 12.55 12.16
C GLY A 43 6.63 13.84 11.76
N LYS A 44 7.87 13.73 11.27
CA LYS A 44 8.66 14.82 10.70
C LYS A 44 8.35 15.07 9.21
N THR A 45 7.71 14.14 8.52
CA THR A 45 7.32 14.31 7.12
C THR A 45 6.36 15.50 7.04
N THR A 46 6.66 16.40 6.12
CA THR A 46 5.85 17.59 5.85
C THR A 46 4.80 17.29 4.80
N PHE A 47 3.75 18.10 4.73
CA PHE A 47 2.76 17.97 3.66
C PHE A 47 3.37 18.25 2.28
N GLY A 48 4.40 19.09 2.20
CA GLY A 48 5.20 19.29 0.99
C GLY A 48 5.92 18.02 0.54
N GLU A 49 6.50 17.25 1.46
CA GLU A 49 7.10 15.93 1.13
C GLU A 49 6.05 14.93 0.63
N LEU A 50 4.83 14.93 1.19
CA LEU A 50 3.76 14.07 0.70
C LEU A 50 3.36 14.42 -0.75
N LEU A 51 3.28 15.72 -1.05
CA LEU A 51 3.01 16.21 -2.42
C LEU A 51 4.16 15.86 -3.37
N ASP A 52 5.41 15.96 -2.92
CA ASP A 52 6.60 15.57 -3.67
C ASP A 52 6.63 14.06 -3.98
N TRP A 53 6.12 13.25 -3.05
CA TRP A 53 6.00 11.79 -3.22
C TRP A 53 4.81 11.38 -4.11
N GLY A 54 4.02 12.35 -4.59
CA GLY A 54 2.90 12.09 -5.50
C GLY A 54 1.55 11.90 -4.82
N VAL A 55 1.46 12.09 -3.49
CA VAL A 55 0.17 12.07 -2.80
C VAL A 55 -0.58 13.36 -3.14
N PRO A 56 -1.76 13.29 -3.77
CA PRO A 56 -2.50 14.49 -4.12
C PRO A 56 -3.06 15.17 -2.88
N GLN A 57 -3.07 16.50 -2.87
CA GLN A 57 -3.63 17.30 -1.77
C GLN A 57 -5.02 16.79 -1.34
N ALA A 58 -5.91 16.49 -2.29
CA ALA A 58 -7.27 16.06 -1.98
C ALA A 58 -7.34 14.77 -1.14
N VAL A 59 -6.37 13.87 -1.33
CA VAL A 59 -6.25 12.64 -0.53
C VAL A 59 -5.80 12.98 0.87
N ILE A 60 -4.78 13.83 1.00
CA ILE A 60 -4.28 14.32 2.28
C ILE A 60 -5.42 14.97 3.06
N GLU A 61 -6.17 15.87 2.42
CA GLU A 61 -7.32 16.58 3.00
C GLU A 61 -8.39 15.62 3.51
N LYS A 62 -8.70 14.57 2.73
CA LYS A 62 -9.64 13.53 3.13
C LYS A 62 -9.13 12.70 4.31
N LEU A 63 -7.82 12.44 4.37
CA LEU A 63 -7.22 11.70 5.48
C LEU A 63 -7.24 12.52 6.77
N ILE A 64 -6.71 13.73 6.73
CA ILE A 64 -6.64 14.62 7.90
C ILE A 64 -8.01 15.23 8.26
N GLY A 65 -9.01 15.07 7.39
CA GLY A 65 -10.38 15.56 7.60
C GLY A 65 -10.50 17.09 7.54
N ALA A 66 -9.54 17.76 6.92
CA ALA A 66 -9.39 19.20 6.95
C ALA A 66 -8.62 19.69 5.71
N PRO A 67 -8.75 20.98 5.33
CA PRO A 67 -8.04 21.52 4.18
C PRO A 67 -6.53 21.42 4.36
N LEU A 68 -5.80 21.29 3.25
CA LEU A 68 -4.35 21.09 3.26
C LEU A 68 -3.71 22.24 4.05
N PRO A 69 -3.00 21.96 5.15
CA PRO A 69 -2.31 23.00 5.91
C PRO A 69 -1.07 23.48 5.14
N ASP A 70 -0.28 24.33 5.79
CA ASP A 70 0.97 24.81 5.23
C ASP A 70 1.87 23.63 4.82
N PRO A 71 2.40 23.60 3.57
CA PRO A 71 3.24 22.49 3.10
C PRO A 71 4.55 22.35 3.89
N ALA A 72 4.99 23.36 4.65
CA ALA A 72 6.12 23.25 5.57
C ALA A 72 5.72 22.69 6.95
N MET A 73 4.42 22.57 7.24
CA MET A 73 3.92 21.98 8.48
C MET A 73 4.11 20.46 8.45
N THR A 74 4.50 19.89 9.60
CA THR A 74 4.67 18.44 9.71
C THR A 74 3.34 17.75 10.02
N VAL A 75 3.15 16.55 9.49
CA VAL A 75 1.91 15.78 9.69
C VAL A 75 1.63 15.52 11.17
N LYS A 76 2.67 15.25 11.98
CA LYS A 76 2.51 15.02 13.43
C LYS A 76 2.16 16.29 14.19
N ASP A 77 2.78 17.41 13.83
CA ASP A 77 2.47 18.70 14.46
C ASP A 77 1.02 19.10 14.16
N TYR A 78 0.60 18.96 12.90
CA TYR A 78 -0.79 19.20 12.49
C TYR A 78 -1.78 18.29 13.21
N ALA A 79 -1.48 16.98 13.26
CA ALA A 79 -2.35 16.03 13.95
C ALA A 79 -2.48 16.40 15.43
N THR A 80 -1.37 16.72 16.10
CA THR A 80 -1.36 17.15 17.51
C THR A 80 -2.14 18.45 17.72
N ALA A 81 -1.98 19.43 16.83
CA ALA A 81 -2.65 20.73 16.91
C ALA A 81 -4.18 20.65 16.72
N ASN A 82 -4.66 19.68 15.92
CA ASN A 82 -6.07 19.48 15.64
C ASN A 82 -6.71 18.38 16.50
N GLY A 83 -5.96 17.77 17.43
CA GLY A 83 -6.43 16.64 18.23
C GLY A 83 -6.70 15.37 17.41
N LEU A 84 -6.02 15.22 16.28
CA LEU A 84 -6.06 14.04 15.42
C LEU A 84 -4.98 13.03 15.83
N ASP A 85 -5.25 11.76 15.53
CA ASP A 85 -4.32 10.67 15.80
C ASP A 85 -3.33 10.48 14.66
N PHE A 86 -2.07 10.86 14.88
CA PHE A 86 -1.00 10.62 13.90
C PHE A 86 -0.82 9.11 13.62
N GLU A 87 -1.08 8.24 14.61
CA GLU A 87 -0.96 6.79 14.44
C GLU A 87 -2.01 6.18 13.51
N THR A 88 -3.15 6.86 13.31
CA THR A 88 -4.17 6.45 12.33
C THR A 88 -3.94 7.10 10.96
N LEU A 89 -3.46 8.35 10.94
CA LEU A 89 -3.14 9.08 9.70
C LEU A 89 -1.91 8.55 8.98
N ARG A 90 -0.85 8.22 9.73
CA ARG A 90 0.41 7.73 9.18
C ARG A 90 0.25 6.51 8.26
N PRO A 91 -0.39 5.40 8.68
CA PRO A 91 -0.53 4.23 7.82
C PRO A 91 -1.42 4.51 6.60
N ALA A 92 -2.43 5.38 6.72
CA ALA A 92 -3.27 5.76 5.60
C ALA A 92 -2.49 6.61 4.58
N LEU A 93 -1.69 7.58 5.02
CA LEU A 93 -0.81 8.37 4.14
C LEU A 93 0.25 7.47 3.51
N GLN A 94 0.82 6.55 4.29
CA GLN A 94 1.80 5.60 3.80
C GLN A 94 1.25 4.73 2.68
N ALA A 95 0.00 4.26 2.79
CA ALA A 95 -0.64 3.44 1.76
C ALA A 95 -0.77 4.20 0.43
N GLU A 96 -0.99 5.51 0.45
CA GLU A 96 -1.05 6.34 -0.76
C GLU A 96 0.32 6.63 -1.36
N VAL A 97 1.38 6.64 -0.54
CA VAL A 97 2.76 6.76 -1.00
C VAL A 97 3.30 5.45 -1.57
N ASP A 98 2.80 4.32 -1.07
CA ASP A 98 3.22 2.96 -1.46
C ASP A 98 2.46 2.42 -2.69
N ASN A 99 1.47 3.17 -3.21
CA ASN A 99 0.58 2.78 -4.31
C ASN A 99 1.01 3.37 -5.67
#